data_AF-A0A1A1W0R3-F1
#
_entry.id   AF-A0A1A1W0R3-F1
#
_cell.length_a   1.000
_cell.length_b   1.000
_cell.length_c   1.000
_cell.angle_alpha   90.00
_cell.angle_beta   90.00
_cell.angle_gamma   90.00
#
_symmetry.space_group_name_H-M   'P 1'
#
loop_
_entity.id
_entity.type
_entity.pdbx_description
1 polymer ?
#
loop_
_entity_poly.entity_id
_entity_poly.type
_entity_poly.pdbx_seq_one_letter_code
_entity_poly.pdbx_strand_id
1 'polypeptide(L)' 'MTMTTKRQRRTPASDHSTVTVNVNEPHLVYHDGEQRGGTLTGVPTDVAEHWQRHGWATIVD' A
#
# COMPACT_ATOMS: atom_id res chain seq x y z
N MET A 1 37.94 -17.29 7.53
CA MET A 1 37.00 -16.27 8.05
C MET A 1 36.11 -15.84 6.90
N THR A 2 34.91 -16.38 6.78
CA THR A 2 34.00 -16.12 5.66
C THR A 2 33.06 -14.97 6.02
N MET A 3 33.20 -13.84 5.32
CA MET A 3 32.36 -12.67 5.50
C MET A 3 30.96 -12.93 4.91
N THR A 4 29.96 -13.11 5.77
CA THR A 4 28.55 -13.14 5.35
C THR A 4 28.03 -11.71 5.26
N THR A 5 28.13 -11.10 4.07
CA THR A 5 27.52 -9.79 3.82
C THR A 5 26.00 -9.93 3.91
N LYS A 6 25.40 -9.44 5.00
CA LYS A 6 23.94 -9.33 5.15
C LYS A 6 23.39 -8.58 3.93
N ARG A 7 22.57 -9.25 3.12
CA ARG A 7 21.80 -8.62 2.05
C ARG A 7 20.89 -7.57 2.70
N GLN A 8 21.30 -6.31 2.61
CA GLN A 8 20.47 -5.18 3.00
C GLN A 8 19.25 -5.20 2.08
N ARG A 9 18.09 -5.56 2.64
CA ARG A 9 16.81 -5.52 1.94
C ARG A 9 16.64 -4.06 1.49
N ARG A 10 16.67 -3.82 0.18
CA ARG A 10 16.33 -2.52 -0.40
C ARG A 10 14.90 -2.22 0.04
N THR A 11 14.73 -1.33 1.00
CA THR A 11 13.46 -0.62 1.17
C THR A 11 13.28 0.15 -0.13
N PRO A 12 12.25 -0.12 -0.94
CA PRO A 12 11.97 0.73 -2.08
C PRO A 12 11.87 2.16 -1.53
N ALA A 13 12.47 3.12 -2.22
CA ALA A 13 12.28 4.52 -1.86
C ALA A 13 10.77 4.76 -1.94
N SER A 14 10.11 4.79 -0.78
CA SER A 14 8.72 5.21 -0.71
C SER A 14 8.74 6.67 -1.14
N ASP A 15 8.35 6.93 -2.39
CA ASP A 15 7.81 8.22 -2.71
C ASP A 15 6.73 8.47 -1.64
N HIS A 16 6.97 9.48 -0.79
CA HIS A 16 6.08 9.82 0.32
C HIS A 16 4.74 10.40 -0.18
N SER A 17 4.42 10.20 -1.45
CA SER A 17 3.14 10.54 -2.03
C SER A 17 2.06 9.62 -1.46
N THR A 18 1.00 10.25 -1.01
CA THR A 18 -0.21 9.58 -0.57
C THR A 18 -1.35 9.99 -1.47
N VAL A 19 -2.28 9.08 -1.68
CA VAL A 19 -3.46 9.25 -2.51
C VAL A 19 -4.72 8.89 -1.72
N THR A 20 -5.86 9.29 -2.26
CA THR A 20 -7.17 8.86 -1.82
C THR A 20 -7.64 7.68 -2.67
N VAL A 21 -8.13 6.64 -2.00
CA VAL A 21 -8.71 5.47 -2.66
C VAL A 21 -10.12 5.22 -2.15
N ASN A 22 -10.95 4.64 -3.00
CA ASN A 22 -12.22 4.05 -2.61
C ASN A 22 -12.10 2.53 -2.63
N VAL A 23 -12.24 1.88 -1.48
CA VAL A 23 -12.25 0.43 -1.37
C VAL A 23 -13.55 -0.10 -1.97
N ASN A 24 -13.42 -1.00 -2.94
CA ASN A 24 -14.53 -1.59 -3.66
C ASN A 24 -15.19 -2.67 -2.79
N GLU A 25 -16.51 -2.61 -2.61
CA GLU A 25 -17.25 -3.73 -2.00
C GLU A 25 -17.08 -5.01 -2.84
N PRO A 26 -16.98 -6.21 -2.23
CA PRO A 26 -17.12 -6.53 -0.80
C PRO A 26 -15.79 -6.54 -0.03
N HIS A 27 -14.73 -5.93 -0.58
CA HIS A 27 -13.39 -6.03 -0.02
C HIS A 27 -13.17 -5.10 1.18
N LEU A 28 -12.23 -5.50 2.04
CA LEU A 28 -11.65 -4.65 3.08
C LEU A 28 -10.13 -4.70 2.91
N VAL A 29 -9.49 -3.57 3.11
CA VAL A 29 -8.02 -3.44 3.06
C VAL A 29 -7.49 -3.13 4.45
N TYR A 30 -6.29 -3.60 4.75
CA TYR A 30 -5.64 -3.30 6.02
C TYR A 30 -4.88 -1.98 5.91
N HIS A 31 -5.32 -0.98 6.67
CA HIS A 31 -4.75 0.37 6.66
C HIS A 31 -4.80 0.95 8.09
N ASP A 32 -3.76 1.67 8.49
CA ASP A 32 -3.64 2.27 9.84
C ASP A 32 -3.82 1.30 11.01
N GLY A 33 -3.47 0.03 10.82
CA GLY A 33 -3.56 -0.99 11.86
C GLY A 33 -4.94 -1.65 12.00
N GLU A 34 -5.91 -1.28 11.16
CA GLU A 34 -7.25 -1.88 11.16
C GLU A 34 -7.73 -2.23 9.74
N GLN A 35 -8.78 -3.07 9.65
CA GLN A 35 -9.43 -3.35 8.37
C GLN A 35 -10.45 -2.26 8.09
N ARG A 36 -10.34 -1.64 6.92
CA ARG A 36 -11.22 -0.56 6.50
C ARG A 36 -11.79 -0.80 5.10
N GLY A 37 -12.99 -0.28 4.90
CA GLY A 37 -13.66 -0.16 3.59
C GLY A 37 -14.03 1.29 3.32
N GLY A 38 -14.71 1.54 2.21
CA GLY A 38 -15.09 2.90 1.78
C GLY A 38 -13.88 3.76 1.40
N THR A 39 -14.00 5.07 1.58
CA THR A 39 -12.95 6.03 1.17
C THR A 39 -11.83 6.13 2.21
N LEU A 40 -10.60 5.88 1.78
CA LEU A 40 -9.39 6.03 2.57
C LEU A 40 -8.52 7.14 1.99
N THR A 41 -8.03 8.01 2.86
CA THR A 41 -7.12 9.11 2.51
C THR A 41 -5.75 8.83 3.10
N GLY A 42 -4.69 9.39 2.53
CA GLY A 42 -3.34 9.20 3.07
C GLY A 42 -2.73 7.82 2.76
N VAL A 43 -3.28 7.10 1.78
CA VAL A 43 -2.79 5.78 1.40
C VAL A 43 -1.52 5.94 0.58
N PRO A 44 -0.40 5.29 0.95
CA PRO A 44 0.81 5.31 0.13
C PRO A 44 0.53 4.88 -1.32
N THR A 45 1.07 5.61 -2.30
CA THR A 45 0.78 5.37 -3.72
C THR A 45 1.07 3.92 -4.14
N ASP A 46 2.16 3.33 -3.66
CA ASP A 46 2.54 1.94 -3.95
C ASP A 46 1.52 0.92 -3.41
N VAL A 47 0.98 1.19 -2.22
CA VAL A 47 -0.08 0.39 -1.60
C VAL A 47 -1.39 0.55 -2.36
N ALA A 48 -1.74 1.78 -2.72
CA ALA A 48 -2.95 2.09 -3.49
C ALA A 48 -2.92 1.42 -4.88
N GLU A 49 -1.80 1.51 -5.59
CA GLU A 49 -1.59 0.82 -6.87
C GLU A 49 -1.64 -0.70 -6.73
N HIS A 50 -1.12 -1.24 -5.62
CA HIS A 50 -1.26 -2.66 -5.32
C HIS A 50 -2.74 -3.05 -5.18
N TRP A 51 -3.52 -2.32 -4.39
CA TRP A 51 -4.95 -2.59 -4.21
C TRP A 51 -5.72 -2.45 -5.52
N GLN A 52 -5.41 -1.44 -6.33
CA GLN A 52 -6.04 -1.22 -7.63
C GLN A 52 -5.75 -2.34 -8.62
N ARG A 53 -4.51 -2.83 -8.68
CA ARG A 53 -4.16 -3.99 -9.53
C ARG A 53 -4.90 -5.26 -9.16
N HIS A 54 -5.29 -5.41 -7.89
CA HIS A 54 -6.06 -6.57 -7.41
C HIS A 54 -7.58 -6.33 -7.44
N GLY A 55 -8.03 -5.14 -7.84
CA GLY A 55 -9.46 -4.77 -7.88
C GLY A 55 -10.07 -4.47 -6.52
N TRP A 56 -9.27 -4.40 -5.45
CA TRP A 56 -9.76 -4.17 -4.09
C TRP A 56 -10.13 -2.71 -3.82
N ALA A 57 -9.48 -1.77 -4.50
CA ALA A 57 -9.74 -0.35 -4.37
C ALA A 57 -9.52 0.36 -5.70
N THR A 58 -10.06 1.57 -5.82
CA THR A 58 -9.88 2.44 -6.97
C THR A 58 -9.25 3.74 -6.48
N ILE A 59 -8.13 4.17 -7.06
CA ILE A 59 -7.55 5.49 -6.78
C ILE A 59 -8.50 6.55 -7.35
N VAL A 60 -8.84 7.54 -6.52
CA VAL A 60 -9.80 8.60 -6.89
C VAL A 60 -9.18 10.01 -6.92
N ASP A 61 -8.06 10.26 -6.23
CA ASP A 61 -7.28 11.50 -6.28
C ASP A 61 -5.86 11.30 -5.70
#